data_AF-A0A6L9EEL6-F1
#
_entry.id   AF-A0A6L9EEL6-F1
#
_cell.length_a   1.000
_cell.length_b   1.000
_cell.length_c   1.000
_cell.angle_alpha   90.00
_cell.angle_beta   90.00
_cell.angle_gamma   90.00
#
_symmetry.space_group_name_H-M   'P 1'
#
loop_
_entity.id
_entity.type
_entity.pdbx_description
1 polymer ?
#
loop_
_entity_poly.entity_id
_entity_poly.type
_entity_poly.pdbx_seq_one_letter_code
_entity_poly.pdbx_strand_id
1 'polypeptide(L)'
;MTEPVENKTKGIKLYSSKAIGGATFFGGPLAAGYMIGENFKALGKPSEGRNSLIIGIVTTIILFTGIFMIPENIIDNIPRQIIPLIYTGIIWGIVEWKQGDVLKLHKENGNSFFSGWRAAGIGLISLIIILIGIFGYVFLGMDNEIYDKYDTELSVFSKNEIETLVFYDHLNTESNYSLIQELDNKTIPKWKENIEIINRTNKFENLPSELIQQNKLLLKYSELRVKAFELFKKAIEEDTDKYSSELERTHMEIEEVLAKLN
;
A
#
# COMPACT_ATOMS: atom_id res chain seq x y z
N MET A 1 -61.33 -13.38 -17.33
CA MET A 1 -60.39 -14.50 -17.09
C MET A 1 -59.06 -14.08 -17.66
N THR A 2 -58.09 -13.71 -16.82
CA THR A 2 -56.71 -13.50 -17.25
C THR A 2 -56.07 -14.86 -17.49
N GLU A 3 -55.50 -15.09 -18.67
CA GLU A 3 -54.75 -16.31 -18.97
C GLU A 3 -53.69 -16.56 -17.88
N PRO A 4 -53.50 -17.81 -17.41
CA PRO A 4 -52.47 -18.11 -16.44
C PRO A 4 -51.10 -17.77 -17.05
N VAL A 5 -50.39 -16.82 -16.45
CA VAL A 5 -49.03 -16.45 -16.85
C VAL A 5 -48.17 -17.71 -16.80
N GLU A 6 -47.68 -18.14 -17.95
CA GLU A 6 -46.87 -19.35 -18.09
C GLU A 6 -45.65 -19.28 -17.15
N ASN A 7 -45.53 -20.23 -16.21
CA ASN A 7 -44.40 -20.30 -15.30
C ASN A 7 -43.15 -20.85 -16.02
N LYS A 8 -42.52 -19.99 -16.81
CA LYS A 8 -41.31 -20.28 -17.61
C LYS A 8 -40.07 -20.62 -16.78
N THR A 9 -40.15 -20.54 -15.46
CA THR A 9 -39.03 -20.78 -14.53
C THR A 9 -39.30 -21.93 -13.56
N LYS A 10 -40.34 -22.74 -13.83
CA LYS A 10 -40.65 -23.93 -13.04
C LYS A 10 -39.49 -24.93 -13.14
N GLY A 11 -39.01 -25.40 -11.99
CA GLY A 11 -37.98 -26.45 -11.92
C GLY A 11 -36.53 -25.97 -12.03
N ILE A 12 -36.29 -24.68 -12.26
CA ILE A 12 -34.94 -24.08 -12.21
C ILE A 12 -34.73 -23.30 -10.91
N LYS A 13 -33.47 -23.06 -10.54
CA LYS A 13 -33.08 -22.17 -9.43
C LYS A 13 -32.32 -20.97 -9.96
N LEU A 14 -32.62 -19.81 -9.40
CA LEU A 14 -31.96 -18.55 -9.72
C LEU A 14 -31.30 -17.95 -8.47
N TYR A 15 -30.29 -17.11 -8.66
CA TYR A 15 -29.80 -16.19 -7.64
C TYR A 15 -30.69 -14.97 -7.58
N SER A 16 -31.14 -14.60 -6.37
CA SER A 16 -31.94 -13.40 -6.17
C SER A 16 -31.09 -12.13 -6.30
N SER A 17 -31.72 -11.01 -6.64
CA SER A 17 -31.06 -9.70 -6.71
C SER A 17 -30.31 -9.34 -5.41
N LYS A 18 -30.92 -9.61 -4.24
CA LYS A 18 -30.27 -9.41 -2.93
C LYS A 18 -29.04 -10.30 -2.73
N ALA A 19 -29.11 -11.57 -3.15
CA ALA A 19 -27.99 -12.49 -3.03
C ALA A 19 -26.82 -12.07 -3.95
N ILE A 20 -27.14 -11.62 -5.18
CA ILE A 20 -26.15 -11.09 -6.12
C ILE A 20 -25.50 -9.85 -5.52
N GLY A 21 -26.28 -8.87 -5.06
CA GLY A 21 -25.76 -7.64 -4.46
C GLY A 21 -24.89 -7.89 -3.23
N GLY A 22 -25.33 -8.77 -2.32
CA GLY A 22 -24.56 -9.12 -1.12
C GLY A 22 -23.21 -9.76 -1.44
N ALA A 23 -23.18 -10.73 -2.36
CA ALA A 23 -21.93 -11.37 -2.77
C ALA A 23 -21.05 -10.47 -3.63
N THR A 24 -21.65 -9.51 -4.36
CA THR A 24 -20.93 -8.47 -5.09
C THR A 24 -20.18 -7.55 -4.13
N PHE A 25 -20.83 -7.09 -3.06
CA PHE A 25 -20.22 -6.18 -2.08
C PHE A 25 -18.91 -6.72 -1.48
N PHE A 26 -18.79 -8.04 -1.31
CA PHE A 26 -17.56 -8.67 -0.79
C PHE A 26 -16.65 -9.21 -1.89
N GLY A 27 -17.22 -9.83 -2.93
CA GLY A 27 -16.47 -10.53 -3.98
C GLY A 27 -16.23 -9.71 -5.26
N GLY A 28 -16.70 -8.47 -5.32
CA GLY A 28 -16.56 -7.57 -6.46
C GLY A 28 -17.40 -7.96 -7.69
N PRO A 29 -17.16 -7.26 -8.82
CA PRO A 29 -17.87 -7.49 -10.09
C PRO A 29 -17.71 -8.91 -10.67
N LEU A 30 -16.62 -9.62 -10.35
CA LEU A 30 -16.41 -11.01 -10.75
C LEU A 30 -17.48 -11.94 -10.18
N ALA A 31 -17.79 -11.82 -8.88
CA ALA A 31 -18.86 -12.59 -8.23
C ALA A 31 -20.22 -12.30 -8.89
N ALA A 32 -20.50 -11.02 -9.16
CA ALA A 32 -21.70 -10.59 -9.86
C ALA A 32 -21.83 -11.20 -11.25
N GLY A 33 -20.78 -11.07 -12.08
CA GLY A 33 -20.75 -11.57 -13.44
C GLY A 33 -20.99 -13.07 -13.53
N TYR A 34 -20.43 -13.84 -12.58
CA TYR A 34 -20.71 -15.26 -12.44
C TYR A 34 -22.18 -15.55 -12.12
N MET A 35 -22.74 -14.96 -11.05
CA MET A 35 -24.13 -15.27 -10.64
C MET A 35 -25.18 -14.78 -11.63
N ILE A 36 -24.99 -13.59 -12.21
CA ILE A 36 -25.83 -13.08 -13.31
C ILE A 36 -25.74 -14.03 -14.51
N GLY A 37 -24.53 -14.52 -14.79
CA GLY A 37 -24.28 -15.47 -15.86
C GLY A 37 -25.00 -16.81 -15.66
N GLU A 38 -24.97 -17.34 -14.45
CA GLU A 38 -25.68 -18.57 -14.08
C GLU A 38 -27.20 -18.40 -14.19
N ASN A 39 -27.75 -17.24 -13.81
CA ASN A 39 -29.16 -16.94 -14.03
C ASN A 39 -29.52 -16.97 -15.52
N PHE A 40 -28.73 -16.32 -16.38
CA PHE A 40 -28.99 -16.35 -17.83
C PHE A 40 -28.91 -17.77 -18.41
N LYS A 41 -27.93 -18.58 -18.00
CA LYS A 41 -27.83 -19.98 -18.43
C LYS A 41 -29.07 -20.78 -18.00
N ALA A 42 -29.53 -20.63 -16.76
CA ALA A 42 -30.74 -21.28 -16.26
C ALA A 42 -32.01 -20.83 -17.02
N LEU A 43 -32.01 -19.60 -17.53
CA LEU A 43 -33.09 -19.04 -18.36
C LEU A 43 -32.96 -19.38 -19.86
N GLY A 44 -32.07 -20.29 -20.24
CA GLY A 44 -31.89 -20.72 -21.64
C GLY A 44 -31.14 -19.71 -22.52
N LYS A 45 -30.38 -18.79 -21.90
CA LYS A 45 -29.61 -17.73 -22.56
C LYS A 45 -28.10 -17.89 -22.31
N PRO A 46 -27.46 -18.97 -22.80
CA PRO A 46 -26.06 -19.27 -22.47
C PRO A 46 -25.07 -18.25 -23.02
N SER A 47 -25.36 -17.59 -24.13
CA SER A 47 -24.54 -16.51 -24.70
C SER A 47 -24.44 -15.31 -23.76
N GLU A 48 -25.58 -14.84 -23.26
CA GLU A 48 -25.68 -13.76 -22.29
C GLU A 48 -25.06 -14.18 -20.96
N GLY A 49 -25.19 -15.47 -20.62
CA GLY A 49 -24.52 -16.07 -19.47
C GLY A 49 -23.00 -15.95 -19.53
N ARG A 50 -22.40 -16.34 -20.67
CA ARG A 50 -20.96 -16.22 -20.91
C ARG A 50 -20.51 -14.76 -20.95
N ASN A 51 -21.26 -13.89 -21.62
CA ASN A 51 -20.94 -12.46 -21.70
C ASN A 51 -20.95 -11.81 -20.33
N SER A 52 -21.88 -12.17 -19.45
CA SER A 52 -21.94 -11.63 -18.08
C SER A 52 -20.68 -11.96 -17.26
N LEU A 53 -20.17 -13.19 -17.38
CA LEU A 53 -18.93 -13.59 -16.72
C LEU A 53 -17.72 -12.84 -17.28
N ILE A 54 -17.60 -12.74 -18.61
CA ILE A 54 -16.51 -12.01 -19.27
C ILE A 54 -16.51 -10.54 -18.84
N ILE A 55 -17.69 -9.89 -18.87
CA ILE A 55 -17.83 -8.51 -18.42
C ILE A 55 -17.44 -8.37 -16.95
N GLY A 56 -17.84 -9.31 -16.08
CA GLY A 56 -17.44 -9.32 -14.68
C GLY A 56 -15.92 -9.39 -14.48
N ILE A 57 -15.24 -10.26 -15.24
CA ILE A 57 -13.77 -10.39 -15.22
C ILE A 57 -13.12 -9.09 -15.69
N VAL A 58 -13.50 -8.58 -16.87
CA VAL A 58 -12.92 -7.37 -17.47
C VAL A 58 -13.16 -6.15 -16.56
N THR A 59 -14.36 -6.00 -16.00
CA THR A 59 -14.70 -4.91 -15.07
C THR A 59 -13.86 -4.99 -13.81
N THR A 60 -13.61 -6.21 -13.29
CA THR A 60 -12.76 -6.40 -12.12
C THR A 60 -11.33 -5.95 -12.42
N ILE A 61 -10.76 -6.36 -13.57
CA ILE A 61 -9.41 -5.95 -13.97
C ILE A 61 -9.33 -4.43 -14.13
N ILE A 62 -10.27 -3.81 -14.84
CA ILE A 62 -10.30 -2.35 -15.05
C ILE A 62 -10.44 -1.61 -13.72
N LEU A 63 -11.32 -2.08 -12.84
CA LEU A 63 -11.55 -1.46 -11.53
C LEU A 63 -10.27 -1.46 -10.70
N PHE A 64 -9.62 -2.61 -10.54
CA PHE A 64 -8.40 -2.70 -9.73
C PHE A 64 -7.21 -1.99 -10.37
N THR A 65 -7.07 -2.06 -11.71
CA THR A 65 -6.06 -1.27 -12.43
C THR A 65 -6.27 0.22 -12.20
N GLY A 66 -7.52 0.69 -12.30
CA GLY A 66 -7.87 2.08 -12.03
C GLY A 66 -7.56 2.48 -10.58
N ILE A 67 -7.84 1.61 -9.61
CA ILE A 67 -7.51 1.85 -8.20
C ILE A 67 -6.00 1.98 -8.00
N PHE A 68 -5.19 1.11 -8.59
CA PHE A 68 -3.71 1.17 -8.49
C PHE A 68 -3.10 2.40 -9.17
N MET A 69 -3.82 3.03 -10.11
CA MET A 69 -3.37 4.29 -10.73
C MET A 69 -3.72 5.54 -9.90
N ILE A 70 -4.51 5.41 -8.83
CA ILE A 70 -4.87 6.54 -7.97
C ILE A 70 -3.69 6.84 -7.03
N PRO A 71 -3.18 8.09 -7.01
CA PRO A 71 -2.17 8.52 -6.04
C PRO A 71 -2.57 8.28 -4.58
N GLU A 72 -1.61 7.91 -3.74
CA GLU A 72 -1.84 7.58 -2.32
C GLU A 72 -2.51 8.72 -1.53
N ASN A 73 -2.10 9.96 -1.77
CA ASN A 73 -2.70 11.13 -1.15
C ASN A 73 -4.19 11.32 -1.47
N ILE A 74 -4.68 10.74 -2.58
CA ILE A 74 -6.09 10.76 -2.94
C ILE A 74 -6.80 9.56 -2.33
N ILE A 75 -6.24 8.35 -2.45
CA ILE A 75 -6.89 7.11 -1.99
C ILE A 75 -7.12 7.10 -0.47
N ASP A 76 -6.18 7.66 0.30
CA ASP A 76 -6.26 7.71 1.77
C ASP A 76 -7.43 8.54 2.30
N ASN A 77 -7.91 9.49 1.49
CA ASN A 77 -9.05 10.33 1.82
C ASN A 77 -10.40 9.69 1.45
N ILE A 78 -10.39 8.55 0.75
CA ILE A 78 -11.61 7.85 0.33
C ILE A 78 -12.00 6.79 1.37
N PRO A 79 -13.19 6.88 2.01
CA PRO A 79 -13.62 5.85 2.93
C PRO A 79 -13.75 4.47 2.25
N ARG A 80 -13.21 3.43 2.88
CA ARG A 80 -13.05 2.07 2.31
C ARG A 80 -14.34 1.44 1.76
N GLN A 81 -15.49 1.81 2.29
CA GLN A 81 -16.80 1.30 1.85
C GLN A 81 -17.34 1.97 0.59
N ILE A 82 -16.84 3.14 0.17
CA ILE A 82 -17.42 3.90 -0.94
C ILE A 82 -17.30 3.15 -2.26
N ILE A 83 -16.12 2.62 -2.58
CA ILE A 83 -15.90 1.88 -3.83
C ILE A 83 -16.81 0.63 -3.88
N PRO A 84 -16.87 -0.24 -2.84
CA PRO A 84 -17.85 -1.33 -2.77
C PRO A 84 -19.30 -0.93 -2.94
N LEU A 85 -19.74 0.13 -2.28
CA LEU A 85 -21.12 0.59 -2.38
C LEU A 85 -21.46 1.06 -3.80
N ILE A 86 -20.56 1.79 -4.46
CA ILE A 86 -20.78 2.30 -5.82
C ILE A 86 -20.94 1.14 -6.80
N TYR A 87 -19.97 0.22 -6.89
CA TYR A 87 -20.08 -0.87 -7.87
C TYR A 87 -21.25 -1.80 -7.54
N THR A 88 -21.58 -1.99 -6.26
CA THR A 88 -22.71 -2.83 -5.84
C THR A 88 -24.04 -2.20 -6.25
N GLY A 89 -24.19 -0.89 -6.09
CA GLY A 89 -25.37 -0.15 -6.55
C GLY A 89 -25.55 -0.24 -8.06
N ILE A 90 -24.46 -0.06 -8.83
CA ILE A 90 -24.47 -0.20 -10.29
C ILE A 90 -24.90 -1.62 -10.69
N ILE A 91 -24.31 -2.65 -10.09
CA ILE A 91 -24.62 -4.05 -10.38
C ILE A 91 -26.06 -4.38 -10.00
N TRP A 92 -26.54 -3.92 -8.85
CA TRP A 92 -27.94 -4.09 -8.45
C TRP A 92 -28.88 -3.47 -9.49
N GLY A 93 -28.59 -2.25 -9.96
CA GLY A 93 -29.35 -1.62 -11.05
C GLY A 93 -29.33 -2.43 -12.35
N ILE A 94 -28.18 -2.99 -12.73
CA ILE A 94 -28.05 -3.87 -13.91
C ILE A 94 -28.91 -5.14 -13.75
N VAL A 95 -28.89 -5.76 -12.56
CA VAL A 95 -29.67 -6.97 -12.27
C VAL A 95 -31.16 -6.67 -12.37
N GLU A 96 -31.64 -5.59 -11.75
CA GLU A 96 -33.05 -5.20 -11.83
C GLU A 96 -33.45 -4.90 -13.28
N TRP A 97 -32.61 -4.18 -14.03
CA TRP A 97 -32.88 -3.87 -15.44
C TRP A 97 -32.93 -5.12 -16.34
N LYS A 98 -32.04 -6.09 -16.14
CA LYS A 98 -31.92 -7.27 -17.02
C LYS A 98 -32.75 -8.48 -16.59
N GLN A 99 -32.93 -8.66 -15.28
CA GLN A 99 -33.48 -9.89 -14.69
C GLN A 99 -34.60 -9.60 -13.66
N GLY A 100 -34.92 -8.34 -13.34
CA GLY A 100 -35.88 -7.98 -12.28
C GLY A 100 -37.27 -8.60 -12.48
N ASP A 101 -37.86 -8.43 -13.66
CA ASP A 101 -39.21 -8.94 -13.96
C ASP A 101 -39.30 -10.47 -13.82
N VAL A 102 -38.32 -11.19 -14.37
CA VAL A 102 -38.30 -12.66 -14.31
C VAL A 102 -38.02 -13.16 -12.89
N LEU A 103 -37.17 -12.49 -12.12
CA LEU A 103 -36.92 -12.83 -10.72
C LEU A 103 -38.15 -12.56 -9.84
N LYS A 104 -38.91 -11.50 -10.12
CA LYS A 104 -40.16 -11.18 -9.44
C LYS A 104 -41.21 -12.26 -9.73
N LEU A 105 -41.43 -12.59 -11.00
CA LEU A 105 -42.37 -13.65 -11.40
C LEU A 105 -41.94 -15.03 -10.86
N HIS A 106 -40.63 -15.31 -10.81
CA HIS A 106 -40.10 -16.54 -10.20
C HIS A 106 -40.48 -16.64 -8.72
N LYS A 107 -40.39 -15.52 -7.98
CA LYS A 107 -40.78 -15.44 -6.57
C LYS A 107 -42.30 -15.56 -6.38
N GLU A 108 -43.09 -14.86 -7.20
CA GLU A 108 -44.57 -14.86 -7.13
C GLU A 108 -45.15 -16.25 -7.41
N ASN A 109 -44.52 -17.01 -8.30
CA ASN A 109 -44.87 -18.40 -8.58
C ASN A 109 -44.37 -19.41 -7.51
N GLY A 110 -43.76 -18.94 -6.41
CA GLY A 110 -43.28 -19.79 -5.32
C GLY A 110 -42.07 -20.66 -5.68
N ASN A 111 -41.34 -20.33 -6.74
CA ASN A 111 -40.16 -21.09 -7.14
C ASN A 111 -38.97 -20.81 -6.19
N SER A 112 -38.03 -21.76 -6.12
CA SER A 112 -36.90 -21.72 -5.18
C SER A 112 -35.70 -20.94 -5.71
N PHE A 113 -35.19 -19.99 -4.93
CA PHE A 113 -33.87 -19.39 -5.17
C PHE A 113 -32.74 -20.26 -4.60
N PHE A 114 -31.52 -20.04 -5.09
CA PHE A 114 -30.32 -20.48 -4.37
C PHE A 114 -30.21 -19.80 -3.00
N SER A 115 -29.60 -20.49 -2.04
CA SER A 115 -29.41 -19.96 -0.69
C SER A 115 -28.44 -18.79 -0.66
N GLY A 116 -28.63 -17.88 0.30
CA GLY A 116 -27.70 -16.78 0.54
C GLY A 116 -26.28 -17.26 0.88
N TRP A 117 -26.15 -18.38 1.60
CA TRP A 117 -24.86 -19.00 1.91
C TRP A 117 -24.08 -19.44 0.66
N ARG A 118 -24.77 -19.95 -0.36
CA ARG A 118 -24.13 -20.28 -1.63
C ARG A 118 -23.59 -19.02 -2.31
N ALA A 119 -24.38 -17.94 -2.33
CA ALA A 119 -23.93 -16.67 -2.87
C ALA A 119 -22.74 -16.09 -2.08
N ALA A 120 -22.78 -16.13 -0.74
CA ALA A 120 -21.68 -15.72 0.12
C ALA A 120 -20.39 -16.51 -0.17
N GLY A 121 -20.50 -17.83 -0.35
CA GLY A 121 -19.37 -18.68 -0.75
C GLY A 121 -18.78 -18.31 -2.11
N ILE A 122 -19.62 -17.96 -3.09
CA ILE A 122 -19.16 -17.44 -4.39
C ILE A 122 -18.44 -16.10 -4.23
N GLY A 123 -18.99 -15.20 -3.40
CA GLY A 123 -18.35 -13.93 -3.05
C GLY A 123 -16.96 -14.15 -2.45
N LEU A 124 -16.84 -15.10 -1.51
CA LEU A 124 -15.56 -15.46 -0.89
C LEU A 124 -14.55 -16.05 -1.90
N ILE A 125 -14.98 -16.96 -2.77
CA ILE A 125 -14.09 -17.52 -3.81
C ILE A 125 -13.60 -16.42 -4.75
N SER A 126 -14.49 -15.52 -5.16
CA SER A 126 -14.14 -14.36 -5.99
C SER A 126 -13.14 -13.45 -5.30
N LEU A 127 -13.34 -13.17 -4.02
CA LEU A 127 -12.41 -12.41 -3.20
C LEU A 127 -11.03 -13.08 -3.14
N ILE A 128 -10.96 -14.39 -2.93
CA ILE A 128 -9.70 -15.14 -2.92
C ILE A 128 -8.99 -15.03 -4.27
N ILE A 129 -9.70 -15.17 -5.39
CA ILE A 129 -9.11 -15.02 -6.73
C ILE A 129 -8.53 -13.61 -6.92
N ILE A 130 -9.27 -12.58 -6.50
CA ILE A 130 -8.81 -11.20 -6.57
C ILE A 130 -7.56 -10.99 -5.72
N LEU A 131 -7.56 -11.50 -4.47
CA LEU A 131 -6.39 -11.41 -3.58
C LEU A 131 -5.18 -12.12 -4.18
N ILE A 132 -5.33 -13.33 -4.72
CA ILE A 132 -4.25 -14.03 -5.40
C ILE A 132 -3.70 -13.21 -6.57
N GLY A 133 -4.57 -12.57 -7.35
CA GLY A 133 -4.15 -11.69 -8.45
C GLY A 133 -3.36 -10.47 -7.96
N ILE A 134 -3.84 -9.81 -6.90
CA ILE A 134 -3.16 -8.64 -6.30
C ILE A 134 -1.82 -9.04 -5.70
N PHE A 135 -1.79 -10.07 -4.85
CA PHE A 135 -0.55 -10.55 -4.22
C PHE A 135 0.42 -11.08 -5.26
N GLY A 136 -0.07 -11.77 -6.30
CA GLY A 136 0.77 -12.22 -7.42
C GLY A 136 1.40 -11.05 -8.16
N TYR A 137 0.65 -9.99 -8.42
CA TYR A 137 1.18 -8.77 -9.04
C TYR A 137 2.24 -8.09 -8.15
N VAL A 138 1.94 -7.90 -6.87
CA VAL A 138 2.88 -7.29 -5.92
C VAL A 138 4.15 -8.15 -5.79
N PHE A 139 3.99 -9.47 -5.63
CA PHE A 139 5.12 -10.39 -5.47
C PHE A 139 6.01 -10.45 -6.70
N LEU A 140 5.44 -10.47 -7.91
CA LEU A 140 6.21 -10.42 -9.15
C LEU A 140 6.80 -9.03 -9.44
N GLY A 141 6.21 -7.97 -8.89
CA GLY A 141 6.74 -6.61 -8.95
C GLY A 141 7.85 -6.33 -7.92
N MET A 142 8.05 -7.21 -6.95
CA MET A 142 9.08 -7.11 -5.90
C MET A 142 10.45 -7.65 -6.33
N ASP A 143 10.79 -7.66 -7.63
CA ASP A 143 12.20 -7.64 -8.05
C ASP A 143 12.75 -6.25 -7.70
N ASN A 144 12.99 -6.06 -6.41
CA ASN A 144 13.21 -4.78 -5.75
C ASN A 144 14.69 -4.40 -5.81
N GLU A 145 15.26 -4.39 -7.03
CA GLU A 145 16.61 -3.88 -7.30
C GLU A 145 16.84 -2.50 -6.64
N ILE A 146 15.76 -1.72 -6.52
CA ILE A 146 15.74 -0.44 -5.82
C ILE A 146 16.01 -0.56 -4.31
N TYR A 147 15.39 -1.51 -3.61
CA TYR A 147 15.63 -1.71 -2.18
C TYR A 147 17.01 -2.33 -1.96
N ASP A 148 17.45 -3.25 -2.80
CA ASP A 148 18.81 -3.81 -2.70
C ASP A 148 19.88 -2.73 -2.88
N LYS A 149 19.69 -1.83 -3.86
CA LYS A 149 20.56 -0.65 -4.05
C LYS A 149 20.52 0.28 -2.84
N TYR A 150 19.34 0.56 -2.32
CA TYR A 150 19.17 1.42 -1.16
C TYR A 150 19.83 0.83 0.08
N ASP A 151 19.59 -0.43 0.39
CA ASP A 151 20.16 -1.13 1.55
C ASP A 151 21.68 -1.21 1.47
N THR A 152 22.24 -1.41 0.26
CA THR A 152 23.68 -1.37 0.03
C THR A 152 24.27 -0.03 0.45
N GLU A 153 23.63 1.08 0.06
CA GLU A 153 24.06 2.43 0.41
C GLU A 153 23.93 2.72 1.90
N LEU A 154 22.81 2.32 2.50
CA LEU A 154 22.55 2.54 3.93
C LEU A 154 23.44 1.67 4.83
N SER A 155 23.95 0.55 4.33
CA SER A 155 24.96 -0.24 5.06
C SER A 155 26.28 0.54 5.25
N VAL A 156 26.69 1.33 4.25
CA VAL A 156 27.85 2.22 4.35
C VAL A 156 27.57 3.35 5.31
N PHE A 157 26.37 3.92 5.26
CA PHE A 157 25.91 4.95 6.21
C PHE A 157 26.04 4.48 7.66
N SER A 158 25.48 3.30 7.97
CA SER A 158 25.48 2.73 9.32
C SER A 158 26.90 2.39 9.79
N LYS A 159 27.73 1.85 8.90
CA LYS A 159 29.15 1.60 9.19
C LYS A 159 29.87 2.90 9.57
N ASN A 160 29.68 3.96 8.79
CA ASN A 160 30.27 5.28 9.06
C ASN A 160 29.81 5.84 10.40
N GLU A 161 28.53 5.71 10.74
CA GLU A 161 28.02 6.11 12.04
C GLU A 161 28.72 5.35 13.18
N ILE A 162 28.73 4.01 13.13
CA ILE A 162 29.37 3.18 14.17
C ILE A 162 30.85 3.53 14.33
N GLU A 163 31.59 3.66 13.22
CA GLU A 163 33.02 3.94 13.24
C GLU A 163 33.39 5.34 13.75
N THR A 164 32.43 6.27 13.78
CA THR A 164 32.67 7.67 14.16
C THR A 164 32.13 8.02 15.53
N LEU A 165 31.06 7.37 16.00
CA LEU A 165 30.53 7.64 17.34
C LEU A 165 31.47 7.16 18.46
N VAL A 166 32.42 6.27 18.18
CA VAL A 166 33.51 5.93 19.11
C VAL A 166 34.37 7.14 19.53
N PHE A 167 34.33 8.24 18.76
CA PHE A 167 34.98 9.50 19.12
C PHE A 167 34.59 9.98 20.54
N TYR A 168 33.34 9.76 20.95
CA TYR A 168 32.90 10.17 22.29
C TYR A 168 33.63 9.43 23.42
N ASP A 169 34.06 8.18 23.18
CA ASP A 169 34.86 7.42 24.14
C ASP A 169 36.29 7.97 24.24
N HIS A 170 36.81 8.51 23.13
CA HIS A 170 38.16 9.06 23.04
C HIS A 170 38.31 10.44 23.69
N LEU A 171 37.22 11.20 23.84
CA LEU A 171 37.23 12.58 24.37
C LEU A 171 37.98 12.74 25.69
N ASN A 172 37.98 11.73 26.55
CA ASN A 172 38.60 11.77 27.87
C ASN A 172 39.90 10.96 27.96
N THR A 173 40.29 10.24 26.90
CA THR A 173 41.44 9.31 26.92
C THR A 173 42.56 9.74 25.97
N GLU A 174 42.24 10.46 24.91
CA GLU A 174 43.18 10.86 23.87
C GLU A 174 43.64 12.31 24.02
N SER A 175 44.79 12.64 23.43
CA SER A 175 45.30 14.01 23.40
C SER A 175 44.51 14.91 22.43
N ASN A 176 44.46 16.22 22.69
CA ASN A 176 43.82 17.21 21.81
C ASN A 176 44.31 17.10 20.34
N TYR A 177 45.61 16.85 20.12
CA TYR A 177 46.16 16.64 18.79
C TYR A 177 45.58 15.38 18.11
N SER A 178 45.52 14.26 18.85
CA SER A 178 44.94 12.99 18.36
C SER A 178 43.46 13.17 18.01
N LEU A 179 42.70 13.85 18.87
CA LEU A 179 41.29 14.15 18.66
C LEU A 179 41.05 15.02 17.41
N ILE A 180 41.85 16.07 17.21
CA ILE A 180 41.76 16.90 16.00
C ILE A 180 42.07 16.08 14.74
N GLN A 181 43.10 15.21 14.78
CA GLN A 181 43.43 14.35 13.65
C GLN A 181 42.33 13.34 13.34
N GLU A 182 41.67 12.78 14.35
CA GLU A 182 40.51 11.90 14.15
C GLU A 182 39.33 12.66 13.54
N LEU A 183 39.05 13.87 14.05
CA LEU A 183 37.98 14.73 13.53
C LEU A 183 38.19 15.07 12.06
N ASP A 184 39.40 15.47 11.68
CA ASP A 184 39.72 15.93 10.33
C ASP A 184 39.83 14.81 9.31
N ASN A 185 40.44 13.69 9.68
CA ASN A 185 40.76 12.64 8.71
C ASN A 185 39.73 11.52 8.67
N LYS A 186 38.85 11.41 9.67
CA LYS A 186 37.92 10.28 9.80
C LYS A 186 36.49 10.74 10.10
N THR A 187 36.26 11.39 11.23
CA THR A 187 34.90 11.63 11.75
C THR A 187 34.08 12.57 10.88
N ILE A 188 34.54 13.80 10.65
CA ILE A 188 33.81 14.78 9.85
C ILE A 188 33.68 14.32 8.38
N PRO A 189 34.74 13.79 7.72
CA PRO A 189 34.62 13.27 6.35
C PRO A 189 33.57 12.16 6.20
N LYS A 190 33.49 11.20 7.13
CA LYS A 190 32.50 10.10 7.08
C LYS A 190 31.06 10.59 7.23
N TRP A 191 30.82 11.60 8.07
CA TRP A 191 29.49 12.20 8.15
C TRP A 191 29.12 13.02 6.91
N LYS A 192 30.10 13.65 6.25
CA LYS A 192 29.89 14.29 4.95
C LYS A 192 29.61 13.25 3.85
N GLU A 193 30.28 12.10 3.88
CA GLU A 193 29.95 10.96 3.01
C GLU A 193 28.52 10.47 3.25
N ASN A 194 28.07 10.38 4.50
CA ASN A 194 26.68 10.03 4.83
C ASN A 194 25.66 11.01 4.24
N ILE A 195 25.94 12.32 4.26
CA ILE A 195 25.12 13.33 3.57
C ILE A 195 25.04 13.03 2.06
N GLU A 196 26.19 12.74 1.43
CA GLU A 196 26.24 12.42 0.00
C GLU A 196 25.53 11.10 -0.35
N ILE A 197 25.60 10.10 0.53
CA ILE A 197 24.83 8.85 0.40
C ILE A 197 23.33 9.17 0.33
N ILE A 198 22.80 9.97 1.27
CA ILE A 198 21.37 10.33 1.27
C ILE A 198 21.00 11.17 0.03
N ASN A 199 21.87 12.09 -0.38
CA ASN A 199 21.67 12.88 -1.60
C ASN A 199 21.66 12.01 -2.87
N ARG A 200 22.46 10.92 -2.89
CA ARG A 200 22.48 9.95 -3.99
C ARG A 200 21.24 9.06 -3.98
N THR A 201 20.85 8.50 -2.83
CA THR A 201 19.68 7.62 -2.73
C THR A 201 18.39 8.35 -3.07
N ASN A 202 18.25 9.64 -2.70
CA ASN A 202 17.13 10.49 -3.10
C ASN A 202 16.98 10.68 -4.63
N LYS A 203 18.00 10.35 -5.43
CA LYS A 203 17.96 10.42 -6.89
C LYS A 203 17.57 9.10 -7.55
N PHE A 204 17.35 8.04 -6.78
CA PHE A 204 16.93 6.76 -7.35
C PHE A 204 15.52 6.85 -7.94
N GLU A 205 15.34 6.32 -9.14
CA GLU A 205 14.04 6.26 -9.80
C GLU A 205 13.09 5.33 -9.04
N ASN A 206 11.84 5.75 -8.88
CA ASN A 206 10.79 5.01 -8.17
C ASN A 206 11.12 4.69 -6.70
N LEU A 207 11.91 5.52 -6.03
CA LEU A 207 12.13 5.38 -4.59
C LEU A 207 10.79 5.57 -3.84
N PRO A 208 10.37 4.61 -2.99
CA PRO A 208 9.15 4.71 -2.19
C PRO A 208 9.09 5.98 -1.35
N SER A 209 7.87 6.50 -1.16
CA SER A 209 7.65 7.78 -0.47
C SER A 209 8.10 7.73 1.00
N GLU A 210 7.98 6.56 1.61
CA GLU A 210 8.41 6.25 2.97
C GLU A 210 9.93 6.40 3.11
N LEU A 211 10.70 5.88 2.14
CA LEU A 211 12.16 6.00 2.12
C LEU A 211 12.60 7.44 1.86
N ILE A 212 11.87 8.19 1.03
CA ILE A 212 12.11 9.63 0.84
C ILE A 212 11.91 10.39 2.17
N GLN A 213 10.88 10.03 2.94
CA GLN A 213 10.61 10.67 4.23
C GLN A 213 11.65 10.29 5.30
N GLN A 214 12.09 9.04 5.32
CA GLN A 214 13.20 8.59 6.16
C GLN A 214 14.50 9.31 5.80
N ASN A 215 14.82 9.45 4.51
CA ASN A 215 15.99 10.16 4.02
C ASN A 215 16.04 11.62 4.49
N LYS A 216 14.89 12.31 4.58
CA LYS A 216 14.85 13.68 5.14
C LYS A 216 15.33 13.73 6.59
N LEU A 217 14.94 12.74 7.39
CA LEU A 217 15.37 12.63 8.79
C LEU A 217 16.86 12.26 8.89
N LEU A 218 17.33 11.30 8.09
CA LEU A 218 18.73 10.88 8.05
C LEU A 218 19.68 11.98 7.57
N LEU A 219 19.24 12.78 6.58
CA LEU A 219 19.98 13.95 6.12
C LEU A 219 20.14 14.97 7.26
N LYS A 220 19.03 15.34 7.90
CA LYS A 220 19.05 16.28 9.04
C LYS A 220 19.90 15.75 10.20
N TYR A 221 19.79 14.47 10.50
CA TYR A 221 20.62 13.81 11.51
C TYR A 221 22.11 13.95 11.20
N SER A 222 22.50 13.70 9.94
CA SER A 222 23.89 13.78 9.49
C SER A 222 24.43 15.21 9.50
N GLU A 223 23.63 16.20 9.09
CA GLU A 223 23.99 17.62 9.17
C GLU A 223 24.22 18.06 10.63
N LEU A 224 23.36 17.64 11.55
CA LEU A 224 23.53 17.92 12.97
C LEU A 224 24.78 17.26 13.55
N ARG A 225 25.10 16.04 13.13
CA ARG A 225 26.34 15.34 13.52
C ARG A 225 27.58 16.05 13.02
N VAL A 226 27.63 16.45 11.74
CA VAL A 226 28.73 17.29 11.21
C VAL A 226 28.88 18.55 12.05
N LYS A 227 27.79 19.25 12.32
CA LYS A 227 27.80 20.46 13.15
C LYS A 227 28.37 20.20 14.54
N ALA A 228 27.94 19.14 15.22
CA ALA A 228 28.43 18.78 16.54
C ALA A 228 29.95 18.51 16.53
N PHE A 229 30.44 17.72 15.57
CA PHE A 229 31.88 17.43 15.46
C PHE A 229 32.71 18.65 15.07
N GLU A 230 32.19 19.57 14.25
CA GLU A 230 32.86 20.84 13.96
C GLU A 230 32.92 21.76 15.20
N LEU A 231 31.91 21.73 16.08
CA LEU A 231 31.94 22.44 17.36
C LEU A 231 32.94 21.83 18.33
N PHE A 232 33.02 20.49 18.42
CA PHE A 232 34.07 19.81 19.19
C PHE A 232 35.45 20.19 18.69
N LYS A 233 35.67 20.19 17.37
CA LYS A 233 36.94 20.60 16.78
C LYS A 233 37.35 22.01 17.23
N LYS A 234 36.45 22.98 17.11
CA LYS A 234 36.71 24.37 17.53
C LYS A 234 36.98 24.49 19.03
N ALA A 235 36.22 23.77 19.86
CA ALA A 235 36.42 23.79 21.30
C ALA A 235 37.82 23.28 21.69
N ILE A 236 38.29 22.22 21.02
CA ILE A 236 39.61 21.60 21.27
C ILE A 236 40.75 22.49 20.71
N GLU A 237 40.59 23.05 19.51
CA GLU A 237 41.59 23.93 18.88
C GLU A 237 41.79 25.24 19.67
N GLU A 238 40.71 25.78 20.22
CA GLU A 238 40.71 27.04 20.95
C GLU A 238 40.85 26.87 22.48
N ASP A 239 40.91 25.64 22.97
CA ASP A 239 40.97 25.28 24.39
C ASP A 239 39.93 26.05 25.24
N THR A 240 38.66 25.94 24.83
CA THR A 240 37.55 26.74 25.38
C THR A 240 36.26 25.95 25.52
N ASP A 241 35.47 26.31 26.52
CA ASP A 241 34.14 25.80 26.80
C ASP A 241 33.00 26.61 26.17
N LYS A 242 33.30 27.71 25.44
CA LYS A 242 32.30 28.64 24.91
C LYS A 242 31.26 28.02 23.97
N TYR A 243 31.56 26.83 23.41
CA TYR A 243 30.68 26.10 22.50
C TYR A 243 29.75 25.11 23.22
N SER A 244 29.87 24.93 24.54
CA SER A 244 29.15 23.91 25.31
C SER A 244 27.63 24.03 25.17
N SER A 245 27.08 25.23 25.30
CA SER A 245 25.64 25.46 25.14
C SER A 245 25.14 25.17 23.72
N GLU A 246 25.97 25.41 22.70
CA GLU A 246 25.59 25.09 21.32
C GLU A 246 25.66 23.58 21.04
N LEU A 247 26.65 22.89 21.62
CA LEU A 247 26.77 21.43 21.59
C LEU A 247 25.56 20.76 22.26
N GLU A 248 25.17 21.20 23.46
CA GLU A 248 23.99 20.69 24.16
C GLU A 248 22.72 20.85 23.33
N ARG A 249 22.51 22.04 22.74
CA ARG A 249 21.37 22.28 21.84
C ARG A 249 21.40 21.35 20.62
N THR A 250 22.57 21.20 20.00
CA THR A 250 22.73 20.34 18.82
C THR A 250 22.45 18.87 19.17
N HIS A 251 22.90 18.39 20.33
CA HIS A 251 22.60 17.05 20.80
C HIS A 251 21.10 16.85 21.11
N MET A 252 20.41 17.84 21.70
CA MET A 252 18.96 17.76 21.89
C MET A 252 18.21 17.65 20.55
N GLU A 253 18.63 18.40 19.53
CA GLU A 253 18.05 18.30 18.18
C GLU A 253 18.33 16.93 17.54
N ILE A 254 19.50 16.33 17.80
CA ILE A 254 19.82 14.97 17.37
C ILE A 254 18.86 13.95 18.00
N GLU A 255 18.66 14.01 19.32
CA GLU A 255 17.74 13.11 20.02
C GLU A 255 16.30 13.25 19.51
N GLU A 256 15.85 14.47 19.19
CA GLU A 256 14.52 14.70 18.61
C GLU A 256 14.37 14.05 17.23
N VAL A 257 15.42 14.07 16.41
CA VAL A 257 15.42 13.42 15.09
C VAL A 257 15.47 11.90 15.24
N LEU A 258 16.30 11.37 16.13
CA LEU A 258 16.39 9.93 16.40
C LEU A 258 15.05 9.37 16.93
N ALA A 259 14.35 10.12 17.78
CA ALA A 259 13.02 9.74 18.26
C ALA A 259 11.95 9.66 17.14
N LYS A 260 12.18 10.29 15.98
CA LYS A 260 11.30 10.21 14.79
C LYS A 260 11.72 9.11 13.83
N LEU A 261 12.95 8.60 13.95
CA LEU A 261 13.49 7.50 13.14
C LEU A 261 13.17 6.12 13.76
N ASN A 262 12.90 6.08 15.06
CA ASN A 262 12.45 4.90 15.81
C ASN A 262 10.92 4.80 15.88
#